data_AF-A0A0F4IXA7-F1
#
_entry.id   AF-A0A0F4IXA7-F1
#
_cell.length_a   1.000
_cell.length_b   1.000
_cell.length_c   1.000
_cell.angle_alpha   90.00
_cell.angle_beta   90.00
_cell.angle_gamma   90.00
#
_symmetry.space_group_name_H-M   'P 1'
#
loop_
_entity.id
_entity.type
_entity.pdbx_description
1 polymer ?
#
loop_
_entity_poly.entity_id
_entity_poly.type
_entity_poly.pdbx_seq_one_letter_code
_entity_poly.pdbx_strand_id
1 'polypeptide(L)'
;MNIDDLSWQARHHGGVYPRMARTLPDLGQVELLVRAARERGDWNCAEAAARELCAAGKCDRALALLDPFAEIGWRPAEWLTAEIMIHQGHGEKALARVRPDATELGDGHVCARHAELLSKAGRIEEAVDVLSPHLGEHWLRSRLVEITEGRGRDDLVLDVLTREAGHMEAAEGAACERCGGSCGTNRTDRWHVLLLISQVLERAGRTDEAVEVLRAERASGRRHPVNFPEYYAELLARQGLIEELGALAAEDHRSALDVYAKALEDAGRADEAESVLREGIATHDHPKDRAALMGLLVRQGRVDEAVETGRPTYEYYDCWNFLQWALELLVEDGRPDRALELLDGQTDEYIKEHPDQVRHLRLWLLGEAGRCKEGISEATALNEREPGEWDTALARLLEQDGRTEEALALLRSSTHYSVHHELPDVLIRHGRLAAALDAIPTIAESRAASEQRKREREREAAEQREQDDPWAATGGFSVEPPS
;
A
#
# COMPACT_ATOMS: atom_id res chain seq x y z
N MET A 1 7.41 -26.33 13.75
CA MET A 1 7.64 -25.19 12.84
C MET A 1 9.07 -25.27 12.34
N ASN A 2 9.27 -25.18 11.03
CA ASN A 2 10.60 -25.15 10.41
C ASN A 2 10.79 -23.84 9.62
N ILE A 3 11.98 -23.64 9.06
CA ILE A 3 12.31 -22.43 8.29
C ILE A 3 11.49 -22.30 6.99
N ASP A 4 11.06 -23.41 6.40
CA ASP A 4 10.24 -23.42 5.19
C ASP A 4 8.82 -22.93 5.48
N ASP A 5 8.25 -23.30 6.63
CA ASP A 5 6.93 -22.84 7.07
C ASP A 5 6.92 -21.32 7.28
N LEU A 6 7.97 -20.78 7.90
CA LEU A 6 8.12 -19.33 8.11
C LEU A 6 8.37 -18.57 6.81
N SER A 7 9.19 -19.14 5.92
CA SER A 7 9.40 -18.58 4.58
C SER A 7 8.11 -18.56 3.78
N TRP A 8 7.30 -19.62 3.88
CA TRP A 8 5.99 -19.67 3.25
C TRP A 8 5.03 -18.65 3.87
N GLN A 9 5.00 -18.55 5.21
CA GLN A 9 4.19 -17.60 5.95
C GLN A 9 4.47 -16.16 5.51
N ALA A 10 5.75 -15.77 5.45
CA ALA A 10 6.18 -14.44 5.04
C ALA A 10 5.78 -14.11 3.59
N ARG A 11 5.85 -15.08 2.67
CA ARG A 11 5.53 -14.87 1.25
C ARG A 11 4.03 -14.86 0.95
N HIS A 12 3.23 -15.59 1.70
CA HIS A 12 1.80 -15.78 1.41
C HIS A 12 0.88 -15.11 2.44
N HIS A 13 1.44 -14.34 3.37
CA HIS A 13 0.71 -13.80 4.52
C HIS A 13 -0.09 -14.87 5.28
N GLY A 14 0.50 -16.07 5.40
CA GLY A 14 -0.12 -17.21 6.07
C GLY A 14 -0.33 -16.98 7.56
N GLY A 15 -1.32 -17.66 8.14
CA GLY A 15 -1.69 -17.43 9.54
C GLY A 15 -2.31 -16.06 9.76
N VAL A 16 -2.04 -15.45 10.91
CA VAL A 16 -2.55 -14.13 11.28
C VAL A 16 -1.94 -13.07 10.38
N TYR A 17 -2.80 -12.35 9.66
CA TYR A 17 -2.37 -11.34 8.70
C TYR A 17 -1.74 -10.13 9.42
N PRO A 18 -0.72 -9.46 8.80
CA PRO A 18 0.04 -8.40 9.47
C PRO A 18 -0.81 -7.25 10.02
N ARG A 19 -1.90 -6.87 9.33
CA ARG A 19 -2.81 -5.81 9.81
C ARG A 19 -3.41 -6.16 11.16
N MET A 20 -3.97 -7.36 11.32
CA MET A 20 -4.57 -7.78 12.59
C MET A 20 -3.54 -7.96 13.70
N ALA A 21 -2.36 -8.48 13.38
CA ALA A 21 -1.26 -8.57 14.35
C ALA A 21 -0.87 -7.18 14.89
N ARG A 22 -1.01 -6.11 14.10
CA ARG A 22 -0.79 -4.71 14.53
C ARG A 22 -1.98 -4.10 15.27
N THR A 23 -3.21 -4.49 14.95
CA THR A 23 -4.42 -3.96 15.62
C THR A 23 -4.63 -4.53 17.03
N LEU A 24 -4.27 -5.80 17.25
CA LEU A 24 -4.52 -6.46 18.54
C LEU A 24 -3.79 -5.81 19.75
N PRO A 25 -2.54 -5.33 19.63
CA PRO A 25 -1.86 -4.56 20.67
C PRO A 25 -2.63 -3.29 21.05
N ASP A 26 -3.14 -2.53 20.07
CA ASP A 26 -3.93 -1.31 20.31
C ASP A 26 -5.22 -1.58 21.11
N LEU A 27 -5.74 -2.82 21.02
CA LEU A 27 -6.88 -3.33 21.78
C LEU A 27 -6.48 -3.98 23.12
N GLY A 28 -5.21 -3.87 23.52
CA GLY A 28 -4.66 -4.46 24.75
C GLY A 28 -4.54 -5.99 24.73
N GLN A 29 -4.56 -6.63 23.57
CA GLN A 29 -4.64 -8.10 23.43
C GLN A 29 -3.30 -8.79 23.15
N VAL A 30 -2.22 -8.30 23.76
CA VAL A 30 -0.87 -8.84 23.60
C VAL A 30 -0.79 -10.33 23.98
N GLU A 31 -1.53 -10.74 25.00
CA GLU A 31 -1.57 -12.14 25.46
C GLU A 31 -2.13 -13.11 24.42
N LEU A 32 -3.10 -12.67 23.62
CA LEU A 32 -3.65 -13.48 22.54
C LEU A 32 -2.62 -13.70 21.43
N LEU A 33 -1.81 -12.67 21.11
CA LEU A 33 -0.70 -12.81 20.18
C LEU A 33 0.39 -13.74 20.71
N VAL A 34 0.75 -13.62 21.99
CA VAL A 34 1.73 -14.54 22.63
C VAL A 34 1.25 -15.98 22.55
N ARG A 35 -0.05 -16.22 22.80
CA ARG A 35 -0.65 -17.55 22.69
C ARG A 35 -0.57 -18.07 21.26
N ALA A 36 -1.02 -17.29 20.28
CA ALA A 36 -0.98 -17.67 18.87
C ALA A 36 0.45 -17.96 18.38
N ALA A 37 1.42 -17.14 18.76
CA ALA A 37 2.83 -17.36 18.46
C ALA A 37 3.35 -18.70 19.02
N ARG A 38 3.00 -19.04 20.26
CA ARG A 38 3.45 -20.27 20.93
C ARG A 38 2.75 -21.53 20.43
N GLU A 39 1.44 -21.47 20.25
CA GLU A 39 0.62 -22.63 19.92
C GLU A 39 0.62 -22.93 18.41
N ARG A 40 0.66 -21.88 17.59
CA ARG A 40 0.52 -21.98 16.11
C ARG A 40 1.84 -21.71 15.37
N GLY A 41 2.87 -21.25 16.06
CA GLY A 41 4.13 -20.84 15.41
C GLY A 41 3.96 -19.61 14.53
N ASP A 42 3.04 -18.70 14.88
CA ASP A 42 2.74 -17.55 14.05
C ASP A 42 3.80 -16.44 14.22
N TRP A 43 4.61 -16.19 13.19
CA TRP A 43 5.65 -15.16 13.23
C TRP A 43 5.10 -13.74 13.34
N ASN A 44 4.01 -13.41 12.62
CA ASN A 44 3.44 -12.06 12.68
C ASN A 44 2.95 -11.75 14.10
N CYS A 45 2.34 -12.74 14.76
CA CYS A 45 1.98 -12.62 16.18
C CYS A 45 3.20 -12.50 17.10
N ALA A 46 4.24 -13.31 16.87
CA ALA A 46 5.46 -13.28 17.67
C ALA A 46 6.16 -11.92 17.57
N GLU A 47 6.30 -11.39 16.35
CA GLU A 47 6.91 -10.09 16.07
C GLU A 47 6.14 -8.95 16.76
N ALA A 48 4.82 -8.88 16.56
CA ALA A 48 3.98 -7.85 17.15
C ALA A 48 3.95 -7.92 18.68
N ALA A 49 3.79 -9.12 19.25
CA ALA A 49 3.80 -9.32 20.69
C ALA A 49 5.15 -8.97 21.32
N ALA A 50 6.26 -9.35 20.68
CA ALA A 50 7.60 -9.07 21.20
C ALA A 50 7.91 -7.57 21.23
N ARG A 51 7.52 -6.82 20.19
CA ARG A 51 7.63 -5.36 20.17
C ARG A 51 6.84 -4.72 21.30
N GLU A 52 5.58 -5.12 21.47
CA GLU A 52 4.72 -4.55 22.51
C GLU A 52 5.18 -4.92 23.93
N LEU A 53 5.62 -6.17 24.14
CA LEU A 53 6.22 -6.58 25.41
C LEU A 53 7.49 -5.77 25.72
N CYS A 54 8.34 -5.50 24.71
CA CYS A 54 9.53 -4.68 24.86
C CYS A 54 9.17 -3.23 25.23
N ALA A 55 8.21 -2.62 24.53
CA ALA A 55 7.71 -1.28 24.83
C ALA A 55 7.12 -1.19 26.26
N ALA A 56 6.46 -2.26 26.74
CA ALA A 56 5.97 -2.37 28.10
C ALA A 56 7.06 -2.71 29.15
N GLY A 57 8.35 -2.70 28.78
CA GLY A 57 9.48 -3.01 29.65
C GLY A 57 9.68 -4.50 29.97
N LYS A 58 8.88 -5.41 29.37
CA LYS A 58 8.93 -6.87 29.57
C LYS A 58 9.85 -7.54 28.54
N CYS A 59 11.04 -6.97 28.35
CA CYS A 59 11.98 -7.38 27.31
C CYS A 59 12.41 -8.87 27.42
N ASP A 60 12.67 -9.38 28.62
CA ASP A 60 13.06 -10.79 28.81
C ASP A 60 11.97 -11.76 28.34
N ARG A 61 10.70 -11.38 28.50
CA ARG A 61 9.57 -12.16 28.02
C ARG A 61 9.44 -12.08 26.49
N ALA A 62 9.75 -10.92 25.90
CA ALA A 62 9.82 -10.75 24.46
C ALA A 62 10.93 -11.62 23.86
N LEU A 63 12.11 -11.65 24.47
CA LEU A 63 13.23 -12.51 24.06
C LEU A 63 12.85 -13.99 24.13
N ALA A 64 12.29 -14.44 25.26
CA ALA A 64 11.82 -15.82 25.42
C ALA A 64 10.73 -16.24 24.42
N LEU A 65 9.97 -15.27 23.87
CA LEU A 65 8.99 -15.54 22.81
C LEU A 65 9.67 -15.76 21.45
N LEU A 66 10.78 -15.06 21.19
CA LEU A 66 11.51 -15.11 19.93
C LEU A 66 12.53 -16.25 19.88
N ASP A 67 13.00 -16.75 21.03
CA ASP A 67 14.02 -17.81 21.12
C ASP A 67 13.74 -19.01 20.20
N PRO A 68 12.53 -19.61 20.16
CA PRO A 68 12.26 -20.74 19.27
C PRO A 68 12.42 -20.43 17.78
N PHE A 69 12.18 -19.18 17.37
CA PHE A 69 12.34 -18.73 15.99
C PHE A 69 13.82 -18.44 15.69
N ALA A 70 14.56 -17.86 16.63
CA ALA A 70 15.98 -17.62 16.48
C ALA A 70 16.79 -18.92 16.47
N GLU A 71 16.43 -19.91 17.28
CA GLU A 71 17.12 -21.22 17.34
C GLU A 71 17.04 -22.01 16.03
N ILE A 72 15.95 -21.86 15.26
CA ILE A 72 15.82 -22.48 13.93
C ILE A 72 16.48 -21.66 12.81
N GLY A 73 17.17 -20.57 13.15
CA GLY A 73 17.87 -19.70 12.19
C GLY A 73 16.97 -18.75 11.41
N TRP A 74 15.77 -18.42 11.92
CA TRP A 74 14.91 -17.44 11.27
C TRP A 74 15.50 -16.04 11.43
N ARG A 75 16.16 -15.54 10.38
CA ARG A 75 16.89 -14.25 10.42
C ARG A 75 16.05 -13.08 10.97
N PRO A 76 14.77 -12.88 10.57
CA PRO A 76 13.94 -11.82 11.17
C PRO A 76 13.82 -11.90 12.71
N ALA A 77 13.80 -13.10 13.29
CA ALA A 77 13.82 -13.28 14.76
C ALA A 77 15.15 -12.87 15.38
N GLU A 78 16.27 -13.19 14.74
CA GLU A 78 17.58 -12.76 15.21
C GLU A 78 17.72 -11.23 15.17
N TRP A 79 17.27 -10.60 14.09
CA TRP A 79 17.26 -9.14 13.95
C TRP A 79 16.41 -8.47 15.03
N LEU A 80 15.18 -8.94 15.26
CA LEU A 80 14.32 -8.38 16.31
C LEU A 80 14.87 -8.65 17.71
N THR A 81 15.48 -9.81 17.94
CA THR A 81 16.19 -10.11 19.18
C THR A 81 17.29 -9.09 19.45
N ALA A 82 18.12 -8.78 18.44
CA ALA A 82 19.16 -7.77 18.55
C ALA A 82 18.58 -6.36 18.80
N GLU A 83 17.47 -6.01 18.16
CA GLU A 83 16.77 -4.75 18.41
C GLU A 83 16.32 -4.59 19.87
N ILE A 84 15.70 -5.63 20.43
CA ILE A 84 15.27 -5.64 21.85
C ILE A 84 16.49 -5.54 22.78
N MET A 85 17.58 -6.24 22.46
CA MET A 85 18.81 -6.15 23.23
C MET A 85 19.44 -4.74 23.18
N ILE A 86 19.39 -4.06 22.04
CA ILE A 86 19.82 -2.65 21.92
C ILE A 86 18.96 -1.76 22.83
N HIS A 87 17.64 -1.96 22.84
CA HIS A 87 16.73 -1.22 23.72
C HIS A 87 17.04 -1.45 25.22
N GLN A 88 17.51 -2.64 25.61
CA GLN A 88 17.99 -2.94 26.96
C GLN A 88 19.39 -2.38 27.29
N GLY A 89 20.06 -1.70 26.35
CA GLY A 89 21.41 -1.16 26.53
C GLY A 89 22.53 -2.18 26.26
N HIS A 90 22.23 -3.31 25.62
CA HIS A 90 23.20 -4.35 25.26
C HIS A 90 23.64 -4.29 23.79
N GLY A 91 23.81 -3.08 23.26
CA GLY A 91 24.02 -2.83 21.83
C GLY A 91 25.20 -3.58 21.22
N GLU A 92 26.38 -3.56 21.85
CA GLU A 92 27.57 -4.25 21.31
C GLU A 92 27.37 -5.77 21.18
N LYS A 93 26.78 -6.40 22.21
CA LYS A 93 26.50 -7.84 22.20
C LYS A 93 25.44 -8.18 21.14
N ALA A 94 24.43 -7.31 21.01
CA ALA A 94 23.38 -7.46 20.02
C ALA A 94 23.94 -7.42 18.60
N LEU A 95 24.72 -6.38 18.28
CA LEU A 95 25.33 -6.18 16.96
C LEU A 95 26.33 -7.29 16.62
N ALA A 96 27.11 -7.78 17.60
CA ALA A 96 28.01 -8.90 17.40
C ALA A 96 27.28 -10.20 17.01
N ARG A 97 26.06 -10.41 17.52
CA ARG A 97 25.25 -11.61 17.24
C ARG A 97 24.71 -11.64 15.81
N VAL A 98 24.30 -10.48 15.29
CA VAL A 98 23.66 -10.36 13.97
C VAL A 98 24.58 -9.72 12.93
N ARG A 99 25.89 -9.74 13.18
CA ARG A 99 26.88 -9.18 12.26
C ARG A 99 26.83 -9.93 10.93
N PRO A 100 26.49 -9.26 9.83
CA PRO A 100 26.53 -9.89 8.51
C PRO A 100 27.97 -10.19 8.11
N ASP A 101 28.16 -11.29 7.36
CA ASP A 101 29.44 -11.53 6.68
C ASP A 101 29.57 -10.70 5.38
N ALA A 102 30.75 -10.76 4.75
CA ALA A 102 31.02 -9.99 3.53
C ALA A 102 30.14 -10.40 2.33
N THR A 103 29.64 -11.64 2.31
CA THR A 103 28.73 -12.13 1.26
C THR A 103 27.32 -11.62 1.51
N GLU A 104 26.86 -11.67 2.77
CA GLU A 104 25.56 -11.14 3.18
C GLU A 104 25.46 -9.62 2.98
N LEU A 105 26.55 -8.88 3.20
CA LEU A 105 26.61 -7.45 2.86
C LEU A 105 26.51 -7.18 1.35
N GLY A 106 26.56 -8.20 0.49
CA GLY A 106 26.21 -8.07 -0.92
C GLY A 106 24.70 -7.89 -1.16
N ASP A 107 23.85 -8.22 -0.19
CA ASP A 107 22.40 -8.07 -0.26
C ASP A 107 21.98 -6.73 0.38
N GLY A 108 21.42 -5.83 -0.44
CA GLY A 108 20.93 -4.54 0.01
C GLY A 108 19.96 -4.62 1.19
N HIS A 109 19.08 -5.63 1.25
CA HIS A 109 18.15 -5.80 2.36
C HIS A 109 18.84 -6.11 3.68
N VAL A 110 19.92 -6.90 3.65
CA VAL A 110 20.73 -7.18 4.85
C VAL A 110 21.48 -5.92 5.29
N CYS A 111 22.08 -5.18 4.36
CA CYS A 111 22.73 -3.90 4.65
C CYS A 111 21.76 -2.89 5.29
N ALA A 112 20.58 -2.70 4.71
CA ALA A 112 19.54 -1.84 5.23
C ALA A 112 19.14 -2.20 6.67
N ARG A 113 19.00 -3.50 6.96
CA ARG A 113 18.57 -3.96 8.28
C ARG A 113 19.68 -3.88 9.32
N HIS A 114 20.91 -4.15 8.93
CA HIS A 114 22.07 -3.95 9.81
C HIS A 114 22.30 -2.47 10.13
N ALA A 115 22.22 -1.60 9.12
CA ALA A 115 22.37 -0.15 9.28
C ALA A 115 21.30 0.45 10.21
N GLU A 116 20.06 -0.04 10.14
CA GLU A 116 19.02 0.36 11.10
C GLU A 116 19.36 -0.03 12.54
N LEU A 117 19.89 -1.23 12.79
CA LEU A 117 20.33 -1.61 14.13
C LEU A 117 21.51 -0.78 14.62
N LEU A 118 22.48 -0.51 13.74
CA LEU A 118 23.60 0.41 14.03
C LEU A 118 23.06 1.79 14.42
N SER A 119 22.09 2.32 13.67
CA SER A 119 21.44 3.60 13.97
C SER A 119 20.73 3.59 15.32
N LYS A 120 19.94 2.55 15.62
CA LYS A 120 19.27 2.37 16.92
C LYS A 120 20.27 2.26 18.08
N ALA A 121 21.45 1.68 17.84
CA ALA A 121 22.54 1.61 18.81
C ALA A 121 23.36 2.91 18.92
N GLY A 122 23.01 3.97 18.18
CA GLY A 122 23.70 5.26 18.18
C GLY A 122 24.98 5.30 17.31
N ARG A 123 25.26 4.25 16.54
CA ARG A 123 26.44 4.11 15.68
C ARG A 123 26.14 4.59 14.27
N ILE A 124 25.73 5.86 14.16
CA ILE A 124 25.23 6.43 12.90
C ILE A 124 26.30 6.42 11.80
N GLU A 125 27.53 6.79 12.12
CA GLU A 125 28.63 6.82 11.14
C GLU A 125 28.86 5.43 10.50
N GLU A 126 28.84 4.37 11.31
CA GLU A 126 28.96 3.00 10.79
C GLU A 126 27.74 2.55 9.99
N ALA A 127 26.55 3.03 10.35
CA ALA A 127 25.35 2.78 9.54
C ALA A 127 25.48 3.41 8.15
N VAL A 128 26.03 4.64 8.09
CA VAL A 128 26.34 5.32 6.82
C VAL A 128 27.42 4.57 6.05
N ASP A 129 28.48 4.10 6.71
CA ASP A 129 29.56 3.34 6.07
C ASP A 129 29.07 2.02 5.46
N VAL A 130 28.14 1.33 6.14
CA VAL A 130 27.53 0.09 5.62
C VAL A 130 26.65 0.35 4.40
N LEU A 131 25.92 1.47 4.36
CA LEU A 131 25.04 1.79 3.23
C LEU A 131 25.77 2.41 2.04
N SER A 132 26.83 3.17 2.29
CA SER A 132 27.52 3.98 1.27
C SER A 132 27.94 3.21 0.01
N PRO A 133 28.49 1.98 0.09
CA PRO A 133 28.87 1.21 -1.09
C PRO A 133 27.67 0.75 -1.95
N HIS A 134 26.46 0.76 -1.40
CA HIS A 134 25.26 0.21 -2.02
C HIS A 134 24.29 1.29 -2.50
N LEU A 135 24.68 2.56 -2.46
CA LEU A 135 23.84 3.68 -2.91
C LEU A 135 23.55 3.66 -4.41
N GLY A 136 24.11 2.73 -5.19
CA GLY A 136 23.64 2.43 -6.53
C GLY A 136 22.16 2.00 -6.57
N GLU A 137 21.65 1.39 -5.49
CA GLU A 137 20.23 1.03 -5.37
C GLU A 137 19.41 2.20 -4.82
N HIS A 138 18.45 2.70 -5.60
CA HIS A 138 17.69 3.91 -5.27
C HIS A 138 17.03 3.87 -3.87
N TRP A 139 16.46 2.73 -3.48
CA TRP A 139 15.74 2.57 -2.23
C TRP A 139 16.66 2.60 -1.00
N LEU A 140 17.95 2.26 -1.15
CA LEU A 140 18.95 2.36 -0.09
C LEU A 140 19.34 3.81 0.21
N ARG A 141 19.23 4.71 -0.77
CA ARG A 141 19.43 6.16 -0.57
C ARG A 141 18.32 6.73 0.31
N SER A 142 17.06 6.37 0.03
CA SER A 142 15.93 6.74 0.88
C SER A 142 16.13 6.19 2.29
N ARG A 143 16.59 4.93 2.39
CA ARG A 143 16.87 4.31 3.69
C ARG A 143 17.95 5.06 4.48
N LEU A 144 19.02 5.52 3.83
CA LEU A 144 20.07 6.34 4.45
C LEU A 144 19.48 7.63 5.05
N VAL A 145 18.60 8.32 4.32
CA VAL A 145 17.93 9.54 4.82
C VAL A 145 17.06 9.22 6.03
N GLU A 146 16.24 8.17 5.97
CA GLU A 146 15.36 7.75 7.07
C GLU A 146 16.14 7.40 8.36
N ILE A 147 17.17 6.55 8.28
CA ILE A 147 17.85 6.07 9.49
C ILE A 147 18.70 7.15 10.17
N THR A 148 18.98 8.25 9.47
CA THR A 148 19.74 9.40 9.98
C THR A 148 18.85 10.54 10.46
N GLU A 149 17.54 10.44 10.26
CA GLU A 149 16.57 11.46 10.67
C GLU A 149 16.63 11.74 12.17
N GLY A 150 16.69 13.02 12.53
CA GLY A 150 16.76 13.46 13.94
C GLY A 150 18.06 13.07 14.67
N ARG A 151 19.09 12.58 13.97
CA ARG A 151 20.35 12.12 14.59
C ARG A 151 21.46 13.17 14.58
N GLY A 152 21.22 14.36 14.03
CA GLY A 152 22.19 15.46 13.97
C GLY A 152 23.39 15.16 13.08
N ARG A 153 23.20 14.37 12.01
CA ARG A 153 24.25 13.95 11.06
C ARG A 153 23.91 14.32 9.61
N ASP A 154 23.15 15.40 9.44
CA ASP A 154 22.66 15.83 8.14
C ASP A 154 23.80 16.23 7.20
N ASP A 155 24.82 16.93 7.69
CA ASP A 155 26.00 17.28 6.89
C ASP A 155 26.74 16.04 6.36
N LEU A 156 26.86 14.98 7.17
CA LEU A 156 27.48 13.72 6.73
C LEU A 156 26.68 13.08 5.60
N VAL A 157 25.35 13.07 5.71
CA VAL A 157 24.47 12.50 4.69
C VAL A 157 24.48 13.34 3.43
N LEU A 158 24.47 14.67 3.56
CA LEU A 158 24.60 15.60 2.43
C LEU A 158 25.93 15.38 1.69
N ASP A 159 27.04 15.20 2.39
CA ASP A 159 28.34 14.91 1.77
C ASP A 159 28.32 13.61 0.97
N VAL A 160 27.70 12.55 1.52
CA VAL A 160 27.57 11.25 0.86
C VAL A 160 26.68 11.36 -0.38
N LEU A 161 25.49 11.95 -0.26
CA LEU A 161 24.56 12.10 -1.38
C LEU A 161 25.09 13.06 -2.46
N THR A 162 25.78 14.13 -2.08
CA THR A 162 26.38 15.08 -3.04
C THR A 162 27.49 14.41 -3.84
N ARG A 163 28.32 13.59 -3.18
CA ARG A 163 29.34 12.79 -3.87
C ARG A 163 28.70 11.82 -4.85
N GLU A 164 27.64 11.14 -4.44
CA GLU A 164 26.88 10.23 -5.30
C GLU A 164 26.27 10.95 -6.51
N ALA A 165 25.65 12.11 -6.31
CA ALA A 165 25.13 12.94 -7.39
C ALA A 165 26.25 13.39 -8.37
N GLY A 166 27.43 13.71 -7.85
CA GLY A 166 28.61 14.05 -8.65
C GLY A 166 29.16 12.86 -9.46
N HIS A 167 29.17 11.65 -8.88
CA HIS A 167 29.53 10.43 -9.59
C HIS A 167 28.57 10.14 -10.75
N MET A 168 27.27 10.35 -10.53
CA MET A 168 26.26 10.20 -11.59
C MET A 168 26.43 11.24 -12.69
N GLU A 169 26.69 12.51 -12.34
CA GLU A 169 26.91 13.56 -13.33
C GLU A 169 28.13 13.28 -14.21
N ALA A 170 29.23 12.81 -13.61
CA ALA A 170 30.42 12.41 -14.35
C ALA A 170 30.15 11.21 -15.28
N ALA A 171 29.38 10.22 -14.81
CA ALA A 171 28.99 9.06 -15.61
C ALA A 171 28.03 9.43 -16.76
N GLU A 172 27.14 10.41 -16.56
CA GLU A 172 26.26 10.93 -17.61
C GLU A 172 27.03 11.68 -18.71
N GLY A 173 28.07 12.43 -18.33
CA GLY A 173 28.95 13.14 -19.27
C GLY A 173 29.88 12.22 -20.07
N ALA A 174 30.18 11.03 -19.54
CA ALA A 174 30.95 10.01 -20.22
C ALA A 174 30.06 9.27 -21.25
N ALA A 175 30.11 9.68 -22.51
CA ALA A 175 29.40 8.99 -23.58
C ALA A 175 29.81 7.50 -23.63
N CYS A 176 28.83 6.59 -23.58
CA CYS A 176 29.10 5.17 -23.81
C CYS A 176 29.67 4.98 -25.23
N GLU A 177 30.98 4.71 -25.31
CA GLU A 177 31.73 4.51 -26.56
C GLU A 177 31.12 3.41 -27.45
N ARG A 178 30.38 2.47 -26.84
CA ARG A 178 29.79 1.32 -27.52
C ARG A 178 28.44 1.60 -28.18
N CYS A 179 27.71 2.64 -27.77
CA CYS A 179 26.37 2.91 -28.29
C CYS A 179 26.07 4.39 -28.56
N GLY A 180 27.09 5.25 -28.65
CA GLY A 180 26.92 6.67 -29.01
C GLY A 180 25.98 7.45 -28.09
N GLY A 181 25.88 7.06 -26.81
CA GLY A 181 25.00 7.71 -25.84
C GLY A 181 23.53 7.26 -25.81
N SER A 182 23.17 6.15 -26.48
CA SER A 182 21.80 5.62 -26.54
C SER A 182 21.40 4.66 -25.39
N CYS A 183 22.31 4.20 -24.52
CA CYS A 183 21.94 3.29 -23.43
C CYS A 183 21.25 4.09 -22.29
N GLY A 184 19.94 4.30 -22.45
CA GLY A 184 19.10 5.08 -21.56
C GLY A 184 18.73 4.42 -20.23
N THR A 185 19.47 3.43 -19.74
CA THR A 185 19.07 2.66 -18.54
C THR A 185 19.56 3.23 -17.20
N ASN A 186 20.51 4.18 -17.19
CA ASN A 186 21.05 4.76 -15.93
C ASN A 186 20.97 6.31 -15.85
N ARG A 187 20.28 6.99 -16.78
CA ARG A 187 20.16 8.47 -16.77
C ARG A 187 19.07 9.00 -15.83
N THR A 188 18.34 8.11 -15.17
CA THR A 188 17.06 8.40 -14.50
C THR A 188 17.15 8.34 -12.99
N ASP A 189 18.34 8.49 -12.39
CA ASP A 189 18.51 8.26 -10.95
C ASP A 189 19.08 9.47 -10.19
N ARG A 190 19.73 10.41 -10.90
CA ARG A 190 20.33 11.62 -10.30
C ARG A 190 19.29 12.53 -9.68
N TRP A 191 18.16 12.76 -10.34
CA TRP A 191 17.06 13.57 -9.80
C TRP A 191 16.57 13.03 -8.45
N HIS A 192 16.51 11.71 -8.25
CA HIS A 192 16.10 11.11 -6.98
C HIS A 192 17.11 11.42 -5.88
N VAL A 193 18.42 11.40 -6.18
CA VAL A 193 19.46 11.85 -5.23
C VAL A 193 19.27 13.32 -4.88
N LEU A 194 18.96 14.17 -5.86
CA LEU A 194 18.73 15.60 -5.64
C LEU A 194 17.47 15.87 -4.79
N LEU A 195 16.42 15.06 -4.93
CA LEU A 195 15.25 15.09 -4.03
C LEU A 195 15.61 14.68 -2.61
N LEU A 196 16.45 13.66 -2.43
CA LEU A 196 16.91 13.27 -1.09
C LEU A 196 17.81 14.35 -0.48
N ILE A 197 18.67 15.00 -1.28
CA ILE A 197 19.45 16.16 -0.86
C ILE A 197 18.53 17.30 -0.43
N SER A 198 17.50 17.64 -1.21
CA SER A 198 16.57 18.70 -0.85
C SER A 198 15.81 18.39 0.44
N GLN A 199 15.38 17.14 0.66
CA GLN A 199 14.78 16.69 1.91
C GLN A 199 15.72 16.84 3.11
N VAL A 200 16.99 16.46 2.96
CA VAL A 200 17.99 16.60 4.04
C VAL A 200 18.34 18.08 4.30
N LEU A 201 18.33 18.92 3.27
CA LEU A 201 18.49 20.37 3.43
C LEU A 201 17.28 21.00 4.15
N GLU A 202 16.05 20.62 3.78
CA GLU A 202 14.82 21.10 4.41
C GLU A 202 14.82 20.77 5.91
N ARG A 203 15.12 19.51 6.29
CA ARG A 203 15.18 19.11 7.71
C ARG A 203 16.32 19.77 8.49
N ALA A 204 17.41 20.13 7.82
CA ALA A 204 18.53 20.86 8.42
C ALA A 204 18.25 22.38 8.54
N GLY A 205 17.07 22.85 8.11
CA GLY A 205 16.70 24.28 8.12
C GLY A 205 17.34 25.10 7.00
N ARG A 206 17.90 24.45 5.97
CA ARG A 206 18.56 25.06 4.80
C ARG A 206 17.58 25.09 3.61
N THR A 207 16.41 25.67 3.84
CA THR A 207 15.26 25.62 2.91
C THR A 207 15.55 26.30 1.57
N ASP A 208 16.26 27.43 1.58
CA ASP A 208 16.65 28.12 0.34
C ASP A 208 17.53 27.22 -0.53
N GLU A 209 18.50 26.53 0.07
CA GLU A 209 19.36 25.59 -0.65
C GLU A 209 18.58 24.39 -1.17
N ALA A 210 17.60 23.89 -0.41
CA ALA A 210 16.73 22.81 -0.86
C ALA A 210 15.96 23.19 -2.14
N VAL A 211 15.43 24.41 -2.19
CA VAL A 211 14.73 24.94 -3.37
C VAL A 211 15.69 25.15 -4.53
N GLU A 212 16.87 25.75 -4.29
CA GLU A 212 17.86 26.00 -5.35
C GLU A 212 18.35 24.71 -6.01
N VAL A 213 18.53 23.62 -5.26
CA VAL A 213 18.94 22.32 -5.81
C VAL A 213 17.95 21.83 -6.87
N LEU A 214 16.65 21.87 -6.58
CA LEU A 214 15.62 21.42 -7.53
C LEU A 214 15.39 22.44 -8.64
N ARG A 215 15.47 23.74 -8.34
CA ARG A 215 15.36 24.82 -9.34
C ARG A 215 16.47 24.73 -10.38
N ALA A 216 17.72 24.55 -9.95
CA ALA A 216 18.86 24.39 -10.85
C ALA A 216 18.71 23.14 -11.73
N GLU A 217 18.23 22.04 -11.15
CA GLU A 217 18.01 20.81 -11.91
C GLU A 217 16.89 20.95 -12.95
N ARG A 218 15.82 21.68 -12.63
CA ARG A 218 14.77 22.03 -13.59
C ARG A 218 15.30 22.94 -14.70
N ALA A 219 16.06 23.97 -14.34
CA ALA A 219 16.65 24.92 -15.28
C ALA A 219 17.71 24.27 -16.20
N SER A 220 18.29 23.14 -15.81
CA SER A 220 19.25 22.40 -16.64
C SER A 220 18.65 21.85 -17.94
N GLY A 221 17.32 21.76 -18.04
CA GLY A 221 16.62 21.21 -19.20
C GLY A 221 16.85 19.70 -19.41
N ARG A 222 17.45 19.01 -18.44
CA ARG A 222 17.60 17.55 -18.45
C ARG A 222 16.24 16.87 -18.37
N ARG A 223 16.17 15.66 -18.92
CA ARG A 223 14.94 14.86 -18.89
C ARG A 223 14.77 14.23 -17.52
N HIS A 224 13.70 14.58 -16.83
CA HIS A 224 13.31 14.01 -15.54
C HIS A 224 12.13 13.06 -15.71
N PRO A 225 11.86 12.18 -14.73
CA PRO A 225 10.59 11.47 -14.66
C PRO A 225 9.40 12.42 -14.56
N VAL A 226 8.24 11.93 -14.97
CA VAL A 226 6.99 12.71 -15.06
C VAL A 226 6.59 13.33 -13.71
N ASN A 227 6.97 12.71 -12.59
CA ASN A 227 6.64 13.15 -11.24
C ASN A 227 7.65 14.14 -10.63
N PHE A 228 8.78 14.46 -11.29
CA PHE A 228 9.72 15.45 -10.76
C PHE A 228 9.09 16.83 -10.50
N PRO A 229 8.28 17.39 -11.42
CA PRO A 229 7.64 18.68 -11.18
C PRO A 229 6.63 18.65 -10.03
N GLU A 230 6.00 17.50 -9.74
CA GLU A 230 5.11 17.32 -8.59
C GLU A 230 5.90 17.50 -7.28
N TYR A 231 7.05 16.85 -7.12
CA TYR A 231 7.90 17.01 -5.93
C TYR A 231 8.42 18.45 -5.77
N TYR A 232 8.76 19.10 -6.89
CA TYR A 232 9.17 20.50 -6.85
C TYR A 232 8.00 21.40 -6.41
N ALA A 233 6.80 21.17 -6.95
CA ALA A 233 5.60 21.88 -6.55
C ALA A 233 5.29 21.72 -5.06
N GLU A 234 5.38 20.50 -4.53
CA GLU A 234 5.18 20.23 -3.11
C GLU A 234 6.21 20.93 -2.22
N LEU A 235 7.47 20.98 -2.65
CA LEU A 235 8.51 21.74 -1.94
C LEU A 235 8.16 23.23 -1.92
N LEU A 236 7.81 23.82 -3.06
CA LEU A 236 7.41 25.24 -3.13
C LEU A 236 6.20 25.53 -2.23
N ALA A 237 5.21 24.64 -2.19
CA ALA A 237 4.04 24.76 -1.33
C ALA A 237 4.44 24.76 0.17
N ARG A 238 5.27 23.81 0.60
CA ARG A 238 5.77 23.76 1.99
C ARG A 238 6.57 25.00 2.39
N GLN A 239 7.29 25.60 1.44
CA GLN A 239 8.05 26.84 1.67
C GLN A 239 7.21 28.12 1.52
N GLY A 240 5.91 28.02 1.20
CA GLY A 240 5.04 29.17 1.01
C GLY A 240 5.39 30.01 -0.24
N LEU A 241 6.10 29.44 -1.20
CA LEU A 241 6.50 30.09 -2.45
C LEU A 241 5.36 30.01 -3.49
N ILE A 242 4.19 30.55 -3.12
CA ILE A 242 2.92 30.42 -3.86
C ILE A 242 3.05 31.00 -5.27
N GLU A 243 3.79 32.10 -5.44
CA GLU A 243 3.87 32.80 -6.73
C GLU A 243 4.75 32.03 -7.73
N GLU A 244 5.83 31.41 -7.25
CA GLU A 244 6.66 30.52 -8.07
C GLU A 244 5.92 29.22 -8.39
N LEU A 245 5.13 28.71 -7.44
CA LEU A 245 4.25 27.56 -7.66
C LEU A 245 3.15 27.85 -8.68
N GLY A 246 2.58 29.06 -8.67
CA GLY A 246 1.62 29.51 -9.68
C GLY A 246 2.24 29.60 -11.09
N ALA A 247 3.47 30.10 -11.20
CA ALA A 247 4.22 30.07 -12.45
C ALA A 247 4.50 28.63 -12.93
N LEU A 248 4.87 27.74 -12.00
CA LEU A 248 5.05 26.32 -12.29
C LEU A 248 3.74 25.67 -12.79
N ALA A 249 2.60 25.95 -12.16
CA ALA A 249 1.30 25.42 -12.59
C ALA A 249 0.87 25.95 -13.96
N ALA A 250 1.23 27.18 -14.32
CA ALA A 250 0.98 27.70 -15.67
C ALA A 250 1.83 27.03 -16.75
N GLU A 251 3.05 26.59 -16.40
CA GLU A 251 3.97 25.89 -17.32
C GLU A 251 3.68 24.39 -17.41
N ASP A 252 3.42 23.75 -16.27
CA ASP A 252 3.16 22.32 -16.13
C ASP A 252 1.93 22.06 -15.25
N HIS A 253 0.78 22.34 -15.86
CA HIS A 253 -0.54 22.20 -15.26
C HIS A 253 -0.77 20.84 -14.60
N ARG A 254 -0.39 19.74 -15.27
CA ARG A 254 -0.71 18.38 -14.80
C ARG A 254 -0.04 18.04 -13.48
N SER A 255 1.15 18.57 -13.27
CA SER A 255 1.99 18.21 -12.13
C SER A 255 1.80 19.16 -10.93
N ALA A 256 1.35 20.40 -11.17
CA ALA A 256 1.42 21.44 -10.14
C ALA A 256 0.08 22.13 -9.82
N LEU A 257 -0.97 21.98 -10.64
CA LEU A 257 -2.21 22.73 -10.39
C LEU A 257 -2.90 22.33 -9.07
N ASP A 258 -3.00 21.05 -8.77
CA ASP A 258 -3.62 20.56 -7.53
C ASP A 258 -2.86 21.01 -6.29
N VAL A 259 -1.52 20.95 -6.35
CA VAL A 259 -0.63 21.44 -5.29
C VAL A 259 -0.74 22.96 -5.14
N TYR A 260 -0.82 23.70 -6.24
CA TYR A 260 -1.01 25.15 -6.24
C TYR A 260 -2.34 25.56 -5.62
N ALA A 261 -3.44 24.93 -6.03
CA ALA A 261 -4.76 25.18 -5.47
C ALA A 261 -4.79 24.84 -3.97
N LYS A 262 -4.13 23.76 -3.54
CA LYS A 262 -4.02 23.42 -2.13
C LYS A 262 -3.23 24.47 -1.34
N ALA A 263 -2.09 24.94 -1.86
CA ALA A 263 -1.30 25.99 -1.24
C ALA A 263 -2.07 27.32 -1.10
N LEU A 264 -2.87 27.68 -2.12
CA LEU A 264 -3.78 28.84 -2.06
C LEU A 264 -4.83 28.67 -0.96
N GLU A 265 -5.47 27.51 -0.87
CA GLU A 265 -6.45 27.19 0.18
C GLU A 265 -5.82 27.32 1.58
N ASP A 266 -4.66 26.70 1.80
CA ASP A 266 -3.95 26.72 3.09
C ASP A 266 -3.49 28.14 3.48
N ALA A 267 -3.26 29.02 2.50
CA ALA A 267 -2.99 30.44 2.70
C ALA A 267 -4.26 31.30 2.90
N GLY A 268 -5.46 30.68 2.98
CA GLY A 268 -6.73 31.37 3.16
C GLY A 268 -7.32 31.98 1.89
N ARG A 269 -6.80 31.62 0.70
CA ARG A 269 -7.23 32.11 -0.63
C ARG A 269 -8.12 31.09 -1.34
N ALA A 270 -9.13 30.58 -0.63
CA ALA A 270 -9.97 29.47 -1.12
C ALA A 270 -10.77 29.80 -2.40
N ASP A 271 -11.27 31.03 -2.54
CA ASP A 271 -12.00 31.48 -3.74
C ASP A 271 -11.09 31.48 -4.98
N GLU A 272 -9.81 31.82 -4.79
CA GLU A 272 -8.81 31.78 -5.84
C GLU A 272 -8.44 30.35 -6.21
N ALA A 273 -8.26 29.48 -5.22
CA ALA A 273 -8.04 28.04 -5.43
C ALA A 273 -9.17 27.41 -6.27
N GLU A 274 -10.43 27.74 -5.98
CA GLU A 274 -11.58 27.26 -6.75
C GLU A 274 -11.58 27.84 -8.17
N SER A 275 -11.24 29.12 -8.32
CA SER A 275 -11.19 29.78 -9.63
C SER A 275 -10.14 29.14 -10.54
N VAL A 276 -8.92 28.88 -10.04
CA VAL A 276 -7.86 28.26 -10.84
C VAL A 276 -8.18 26.81 -11.21
N LEU A 277 -8.82 26.06 -10.32
CA LEU A 277 -9.24 24.69 -10.61
C LEU A 277 -10.35 24.63 -11.67
N ARG A 278 -11.34 25.53 -11.59
CA ARG A 278 -12.38 25.61 -12.62
C ARG A 278 -11.84 26.03 -13.97
N GLU A 279 -10.92 26.99 -14.02
CA GLU A 279 -10.23 27.37 -15.25
C GLU A 279 -9.41 26.21 -15.82
N GLY A 280 -8.71 25.48 -14.94
CA GLY A 280 -7.98 24.27 -15.28
C GLY A 280 -8.86 23.20 -15.93
N ILE A 281 -10.00 22.89 -15.32
CA ILE A 281 -11.01 21.96 -15.86
C ILE A 281 -11.57 22.47 -17.19
N ALA A 282 -11.88 23.75 -17.31
CA ALA A 282 -12.40 24.32 -18.55
C ALA A 282 -11.40 24.26 -19.71
N THR A 283 -10.10 24.31 -19.39
CA THR A 283 -9.02 24.36 -20.40
C THR A 283 -8.54 22.96 -20.79
N HIS A 284 -8.37 22.06 -19.82
CA HIS A 284 -7.72 20.77 -20.02
C HIS A 284 -8.66 19.57 -19.78
N ASP A 285 -9.73 19.76 -19.02
CA ASP A 285 -10.70 18.74 -18.61
C ASP A 285 -10.05 17.46 -18.06
N HIS A 286 -8.99 17.60 -17.25
CA HIS A 286 -8.28 16.45 -16.72
C HIS A 286 -8.96 15.93 -15.43
N PRO A 287 -9.12 14.61 -15.25
CA PRO A 287 -9.75 14.05 -14.06
C PRO A 287 -9.06 14.45 -12.74
N LYS A 288 -7.72 14.58 -12.72
CA LYS A 288 -6.96 15.07 -11.55
C LYS A 288 -7.44 16.46 -11.08
N ASP A 289 -7.78 17.36 -12.00
CA ASP A 289 -8.26 18.71 -11.67
C ASP A 289 -9.67 18.66 -11.05
N ARG A 290 -10.52 17.77 -11.59
CA ARG A 290 -11.85 17.49 -11.03
C ARG A 290 -11.73 16.90 -9.63
N ALA A 291 -10.81 15.96 -9.40
CA ALA A 291 -10.55 15.41 -8.08
C ALA A 291 -10.10 16.49 -7.08
N ALA A 292 -9.18 17.37 -7.48
CA ALA A 292 -8.74 18.49 -6.65
C ALA A 292 -9.90 19.44 -6.31
N LEU A 293 -10.76 19.77 -7.28
CA LEU A 293 -11.94 20.61 -7.05
C LEU A 293 -12.99 19.92 -6.16
N MET A 294 -13.25 18.63 -6.37
CA MET A 294 -14.12 17.83 -5.48
C MET A 294 -13.64 17.91 -4.04
N GLY A 295 -12.34 17.65 -3.80
CA GLY A 295 -11.76 17.71 -2.46
C GLY A 295 -11.86 19.09 -1.81
N LEU A 296 -11.63 20.16 -2.58
CA LEU A 296 -11.79 21.55 -2.11
C LEU A 296 -13.25 21.84 -1.70
N LEU A 297 -14.22 21.49 -2.56
CA LEU A 297 -15.64 21.73 -2.31
C LEU A 297 -16.14 20.96 -1.08
N VAL A 298 -15.69 19.72 -0.89
CA VAL A 298 -16.03 18.92 0.31
C VAL A 298 -15.52 19.60 1.58
N ARG A 299 -14.27 20.11 1.59
CA ARG A 299 -13.73 20.84 2.75
C ARG A 299 -14.49 22.13 3.06
N GLN A 300 -15.18 22.70 2.07
CA GLN A 300 -16.08 23.85 2.23
C GLN A 300 -17.54 23.46 2.57
N GLY A 301 -17.85 22.16 2.72
CA GLY A 301 -19.21 21.68 3.00
C GLY A 301 -20.15 21.69 1.78
N ARG A 302 -19.61 21.78 0.56
CA ARG A 302 -20.36 21.88 -0.71
C ARG A 302 -20.39 20.54 -1.44
N VAL A 303 -20.88 19.50 -0.76
CA VAL A 303 -20.85 18.11 -1.24
C VAL A 303 -21.59 17.91 -2.57
N ASP A 304 -22.74 18.57 -2.77
CA ASP A 304 -23.49 18.43 -4.02
C ASP A 304 -22.71 18.96 -5.23
N GLU A 305 -22.02 20.09 -5.08
CA GLU A 305 -21.19 20.63 -6.15
C GLU A 305 -19.96 19.75 -6.42
N ALA A 306 -19.42 19.09 -5.39
CA ALA A 306 -18.36 18.10 -5.56
C ALA A 306 -18.86 16.90 -6.38
N VAL A 307 -20.02 16.34 -6.05
CA VAL A 307 -20.64 15.24 -6.80
C VAL A 307 -20.85 15.63 -8.27
N GLU A 308 -21.41 16.82 -8.54
CA GLU A 308 -21.60 17.31 -9.91
C GLU A 308 -20.28 17.53 -10.66
N THR A 309 -19.22 17.94 -9.95
CA THR A 309 -17.87 18.10 -10.53
C THR A 309 -17.30 16.77 -11.02
N GLY A 310 -17.55 15.69 -10.29
CA GLY A 310 -17.10 14.34 -10.64
C GLY A 310 -17.94 13.66 -11.72
N ARG A 311 -19.20 14.05 -11.89
CA ARG A 311 -20.19 13.39 -12.77
C ARG A 311 -19.68 13.01 -14.17
N PRO A 312 -18.94 13.86 -14.91
CA PRO A 312 -18.48 13.50 -16.26
C PRO A 312 -17.49 12.32 -16.31
N THR A 313 -16.97 11.88 -15.17
CA THR A 313 -15.99 10.78 -15.08
C THR A 313 -16.62 9.42 -14.78
N TYR A 314 -17.92 9.35 -14.49
CA TYR A 314 -18.54 8.10 -14.01
C TYR A 314 -18.58 6.99 -15.06
N GLU A 315 -18.49 7.35 -16.34
CA GLU A 315 -18.42 6.41 -17.46
C GLU A 315 -16.97 5.99 -17.79
N TYR A 316 -15.97 6.47 -17.06
CA TYR A 316 -14.58 6.12 -17.32
C TYR A 316 -14.30 4.70 -16.81
N TYR A 317 -13.47 3.96 -17.56
CA TYR A 317 -13.17 2.55 -17.28
C TYR A 317 -11.97 2.35 -16.33
N ASP A 318 -11.14 3.38 -16.12
CA ASP A 318 -9.89 3.28 -15.36
C ASP A 318 -9.97 3.97 -13.99
N CYS A 319 -8.80 4.20 -13.37
CA CYS A 319 -8.65 4.81 -12.05
C CYS A 319 -9.18 6.25 -11.94
N TRP A 320 -9.70 6.83 -13.02
CA TRP A 320 -10.32 8.15 -13.05
C TRP A 320 -11.84 8.13 -12.92
N ASN A 321 -12.46 6.96 -12.71
CA ASN A 321 -13.89 6.88 -12.40
C ASN A 321 -14.19 7.34 -10.96
N PHE A 322 -14.84 8.49 -10.80
CA PHE A 322 -15.16 9.05 -9.48
C PHE A 322 -16.56 8.68 -8.96
N LEU A 323 -17.26 7.72 -9.57
CA LEU A 323 -18.59 7.31 -9.10
C LEU A 323 -18.54 6.84 -7.66
N GLN A 324 -17.64 5.89 -7.35
CA GLN A 324 -17.54 5.37 -5.99
C GLN A 324 -17.19 6.45 -4.97
N TRP A 325 -16.25 7.34 -5.30
CA TRP A 325 -15.92 8.46 -4.40
C TRP A 325 -17.13 9.38 -4.17
N ALA A 326 -17.91 9.69 -5.20
CA ALA A 326 -19.12 10.51 -5.04
C ALA A 326 -20.19 9.83 -4.16
N LEU A 327 -20.33 8.50 -4.25
CA LEU A 327 -21.22 7.73 -3.38
C LEU A 327 -20.75 7.76 -1.93
N GLU A 328 -19.45 7.57 -1.69
CA GLU A 328 -18.82 7.66 -0.36
C GLU A 328 -19.03 9.04 0.27
N LEU A 329 -18.81 10.12 -0.49
CA LEU A 329 -19.04 11.49 -0.03
C LEU A 329 -20.50 11.72 0.41
N LEU A 330 -21.47 11.20 -0.35
CA LEU A 330 -22.89 11.31 0.00
C LEU A 330 -23.25 10.51 1.25
N VAL A 331 -22.65 9.33 1.45
CA VAL A 331 -22.82 8.53 2.67
C VAL A 331 -22.21 9.22 3.89
N GLU A 332 -20.98 9.72 3.77
CA GLU A 332 -20.28 10.46 4.84
C GLU A 332 -21.03 11.74 5.25
N ASP A 333 -21.68 12.39 4.28
CA ASP A 333 -22.56 13.56 4.49
C ASP A 333 -23.96 13.18 5.02
N GLY A 334 -24.21 11.91 5.32
CA GLY A 334 -25.45 11.41 5.91
C GLY A 334 -26.63 11.32 4.93
N ARG A 335 -26.37 11.23 3.63
CA ARG A 335 -27.37 11.18 2.55
C ARG A 335 -27.26 9.91 1.67
N PRO A 336 -27.29 8.70 2.26
CA PRO A 336 -27.17 7.44 1.52
C PRO A 336 -28.31 7.19 0.52
N ASP A 337 -29.52 7.70 0.75
CA ASP A 337 -30.61 7.62 -0.24
C ASP A 337 -30.28 8.40 -1.53
N ARG A 338 -29.59 9.53 -1.39
CA ARG A 338 -29.13 10.30 -2.56
C ARG A 338 -28.04 9.57 -3.33
N ALA A 339 -27.19 8.81 -2.64
CA ALA A 339 -26.21 7.93 -3.27
C ALA A 339 -26.90 6.81 -4.06
N LEU A 340 -27.97 6.21 -3.51
CA LEU A 340 -28.79 5.23 -4.25
C LEU A 340 -29.42 5.85 -5.50
N GLU A 341 -29.99 7.05 -5.41
CA GLU A 341 -30.54 7.76 -6.58
C GLU A 341 -29.46 8.02 -7.65
N LEU A 342 -28.23 8.33 -7.23
CA LEU A 342 -27.12 8.55 -8.15
C LEU A 342 -26.72 7.25 -8.87
N LEU A 343 -26.64 6.13 -8.13
CA LEU A 343 -26.32 4.83 -8.70
C LEU A 343 -27.44 4.31 -9.63
N ASP A 344 -28.70 4.49 -9.23
CA ASP A 344 -29.87 4.08 -10.04
C ASP A 344 -30.06 4.97 -11.28
N GLY A 345 -29.47 6.17 -11.27
CA GLY A 345 -29.46 7.09 -12.41
C GLY A 345 -28.33 6.84 -13.42
N GLN A 346 -27.48 5.82 -13.24
CA GLN A 346 -26.45 5.47 -14.22
C GLN A 346 -27.06 4.93 -15.51
N THR A 347 -26.31 5.00 -16.61
CA THR A 347 -26.80 4.58 -17.93
C THR A 347 -26.94 3.07 -18.02
N ASP A 348 -27.90 2.59 -18.82
CA ASP A 348 -28.07 1.15 -19.10
C ASP A 348 -26.79 0.50 -19.67
N GLU A 349 -25.98 1.28 -20.39
CA GLU A 349 -24.70 0.84 -20.95
C GLU A 349 -23.70 0.57 -19.84
N TYR A 350 -23.48 1.54 -18.93
CA TYR A 350 -22.63 1.38 -17.76
C TYR A 350 -23.05 0.18 -16.89
N ILE A 351 -24.35 0.03 -16.61
CA ILE A 351 -24.86 -1.08 -15.80
C ILE A 351 -24.61 -2.44 -16.47
N LYS A 352 -24.69 -2.52 -17.80
CA LYS A 352 -24.41 -3.76 -18.55
C LYS A 352 -22.94 -4.11 -18.58
N GLU A 353 -22.06 -3.11 -18.62
CA GLU A 353 -20.61 -3.31 -18.60
C GLU A 353 -20.10 -3.66 -17.20
N HIS A 354 -20.78 -3.18 -16.15
CA HIS A 354 -20.35 -3.33 -14.75
C HIS A 354 -21.42 -3.90 -13.79
N PRO A 355 -22.09 -5.02 -14.15
CA PRO A 355 -23.24 -5.50 -13.37
C PRO A 355 -22.88 -5.85 -11.93
N ASP A 356 -21.72 -6.46 -11.68
CA ASP A 356 -21.33 -6.89 -10.34
C ASP A 356 -20.88 -5.73 -9.46
N GLN A 357 -20.15 -4.77 -10.02
CA GLN A 357 -19.77 -3.54 -9.30
C GLN A 357 -21.02 -2.76 -8.88
N VAL A 358 -21.98 -2.58 -9.79
CA VAL A 358 -23.24 -1.88 -9.50
C VAL A 358 -24.02 -2.61 -8.41
N ARG A 359 -24.11 -3.95 -8.47
CA ARG A 359 -24.76 -4.75 -7.41
C ARG A 359 -24.06 -4.61 -6.06
N HIS A 360 -22.73 -4.68 -6.02
CA HIS A 360 -21.97 -4.49 -4.78
C HIS A 360 -22.20 -3.11 -4.17
N LEU A 361 -22.12 -2.05 -4.98
CA LEU A 361 -22.38 -0.68 -4.53
C LEU A 361 -23.82 -0.53 -4.04
N ARG A 362 -24.80 -1.10 -4.75
CA ARG A 362 -26.21 -1.06 -4.37
C ARG A 362 -26.46 -1.74 -3.02
N LEU A 363 -25.95 -2.95 -2.82
CA LEU A 363 -26.11 -3.68 -1.57
C LEU A 363 -25.46 -2.93 -0.39
N TRP A 364 -24.26 -2.37 -0.60
CA TRP A 364 -23.62 -1.53 0.41
C TRP A 364 -24.48 -0.30 0.75
N LEU A 365 -24.95 0.44 -0.24
CA LEU A 365 -25.75 1.65 -0.05
C LEU A 365 -27.13 1.37 0.60
N LEU A 366 -27.75 0.23 0.30
CA LEU A 366 -28.98 -0.20 0.99
C LEU A 366 -28.72 -0.40 2.49
N GLY A 367 -27.54 -0.90 2.84
CA GLY A 367 -27.08 -0.99 4.23
C GLY A 367 -26.93 0.39 4.88
N GLU A 368 -26.17 1.29 4.25
CA GLU A 368 -25.94 2.65 4.74
C GLU A 368 -27.25 3.46 4.87
N ALA A 369 -28.22 3.24 3.98
CA ALA A 369 -29.55 3.85 4.03
C ALA A 369 -30.47 3.26 5.10
N GLY A 370 -30.02 2.27 5.88
CA GLY A 370 -30.85 1.57 6.87
C GLY A 370 -31.94 0.70 6.22
N ARG A 371 -31.85 0.42 4.92
CA ARG A 371 -32.74 -0.44 4.14
C ARG A 371 -32.23 -1.89 4.13
N CYS A 372 -31.64 -2.34 5.24
CA CYS A 372 -30.99 -3.65 5.34
C CYS A 372 -31.90 -4.80 4.95
N LYS A 373 -33.21 -4.74 5.25
CA LYS A 373 -34.18 -5.78 4.86
C LYS A 373 -34.31 -5.97 3.35
N GLU A 374 -34.28 -4.87 2.60
CA GLU A 374 -34.30 -4.91 1.14
C GLU A 374 -32.99 -5.47 0.61
N GLY A 375 -31.85 -4.96 1.11
CA GLY A 375 -30.53 -5.47 0.75
C GLY A 375 -30.37 -6.96 1.05
N ILE A 376 -30.85 -7.44 2.20
CA ILE A 376 -30.84 -8.87 2.57
C ILE A 376 -31.65 -9.69 1.57
N SER A 377 -32.84 -9.22 1.20
CA SER A 377 -33.67 -9.92 0.20
C SER A 377 -32.98 -9.99 -1.17
N GLU A 378 -32.37 -8.89 -1.60
CA GLU A 378 -31.65 -8.81 -2.87
C GLU A 378 -30.42 -9.70 -2.88
N ALA A 379 -29.56 -9.60 -1.85
CA ALA A 379 -28.36 -10.42 -1.72
C ALA A 379 -28.69 -11.92 -1.58
N THR A 380 -29.79 -12.28 -0.90
CA THR A 380 -30.25 -13.68 -0.81
C THR A 380 -30.63 -14.22 -2.18
N ALA A 381 -31.40 -13.45 -2.97
CA ALA A 381 -31.79 -13.86 -4.32
C ALA A 381 -30.59 -13.97 -5.28
N LEU A 382 -29.56 -13.14 -5.10
CA LEU A 382 -28.29 -13.25 -5.83
C LEU A 382 -27.55 -14.53 -5.44
N ASN A 383 -27.43 -14.83 -4.14
CA ASN A 383 -26.81 -16.05 -3.64
C ASN A 383 -27.53 -17.34 -4.07
N GLU A 384 -28.86 -17.30 -4.29
CA GLU A 384 -29.59 -18.44 -4.87
C GLU A 384 -29.14 -18.76 -6.31
N ARG A 385 -28.67 -17.75 -7.05
CA ARG A 385 -28.17 -17.89 -8.43
C ARG A 385 -26.68 -18.18 -8.47
N GLU A 386 -25.93 -17.52 -7.59
CA GLU A 386 -24.47 -17.53 -7.50
C GLU A 386 -24.06 -17.85 -6.06
N PRO A 387 -24.13 -19.13 -5.63
CA PRO A 387 -23.88 -19.49 -4.24
C PRO A 387 -22.48 -19.10 -3.77
N GLY A 388 -22.43 -18.32 -2.69
CA GLY A 388 -21.20 -17.94 -1.99
C GLY A 388 -20.61 -16.59 -2.40
N GLU A 389 -20.89 -16.12 -3.62
CA GLU A 389 -20.30 -14.88 -4.16
C GLU A 389 -20.73 -13.65 -3.34
N TRP A 390 -21.99 -13.63 -2.91
CA TRP A 390 -22.60 -12.49 -2.22
C TRP A 390 -22.64 -12.64 -0.69
N ASP A 391 -22.01 -13.69 -0.15
CA ASP A 391 -22.03 -13.99 1.30
C ASP A 391 -21.45 -12.86 2.15
N THR A 392 -20.40 -12.19 1.66
CA THR A 392 -19.78 -11.07 2.38
C THR A 392 -20.70 -9.84 2.45
N ALA A 393 -21.35 -9.49 1.33
CA ALA A 393 -22.32 -8.41 1.27
C ALA A 393 -23.55 -8.72 2.13
N LEU A 394 -24.08 -9.94 2.03
CA LEU A 394 -25.20 -10.40 2.85
C LEU A 394 -24.85 -10.40 4.35
N ALA A 395 -23.66 -10.86 4.72
CA ALA A 395 -23.21 -10.84 6.11
C ALA A 395 -23.10 -9.42 6.66
N ARG A 396 -22.55 -8.47 5.89
CA ARG A 396 -22.49 -7.05 6.29
C ARG A 396 -23.89 -6.47 6.52
N LEU A 397 -24.83 -6.75 5.62
CA LEU A 397 -26.22 -6.31 5.75
C LEU A 397 -26.93 -6.93 6.95
N LEU A 398 -26.70 -8.22 7.23
CA LEU A 398 -27.20 -8.91 8.42
C LEU A 398 -26.62 -8.31 9.71
N GLU A 399 -25.33 -7.98 9.73
CA GLU A 399 -24.68 -7.31 10.85
C GLU A 399 -25.29 -5.93 11.12
N GLN A 400 -25.48 -5.11 10.07
CA GLN A 400 -26.11 -3.80 10.16
C GLN A 400 -27.58 -3.87 10.61
N ASP A 401 -28.33 -4.91 10.24
CA ASP A 401 -29.69 -5.19 10.72
C ASP A 401 -29.73 -5.72 12.18
N GLY A 402 -28.57 -5.90 12.83
CA GLY A 402 -28.45 -6.41 14.20
C GLY A 402 -28.51 -7.94 14.31
N ARG A 403 -28.44 -8.66 13.19
CA ARG A 403 -28.48 -10.13 13.09
C ARG A 403 -27.05 -10.72 13.05
N THR A 404 -26.19 -10.26 13.95
CA THR A 404 -24.75 -10.61 13.98
C THR A 404 -24.48 -12.12 14.00
N GLU A 405 -25.22 -12.91 14.78
CA GLU A 405 -24.95 -14.36 14.82
C GLU A 405 -25.32 -15.07 13.52
N GLU A 406 -26.31 -14.57 12.77
CA GLU A 406 -26.64 -15.09 11.43
C GLU A 406 -25.57 -14.72 10.42
N ALA A 407 -25.06 -13.48 10.47
CA ALA A 407 -23.91 -13.06 9.67
C ALA A 407 -22.69 -13.95 9.93
N LEU A 408 -22.36 -14.20 11.20
CA LEU A 408 -21.25 -15.06 11.58
C LEU A 408 -21.47 -16.53 11.17
N ALA A 409 -22.69 -17.04 11.25
CA ALA A 409 -23.01 -18.38 10.80
C ALA A 409 -22.84 -18.52 9.28
N LEU A 410 -23.33 -17.54 8.51
CA LEU A 410 -23.16 -17.48 7.06
C LEU A 410 -21.69 -17.49 6.67
N LEU A 411 -20.89 -16.59 7.25
CA LEU A 411 -19.46 -16.51 6.98
C LEU A 411 -18.72 -17.82 7.36
N ARG A 412 -19.08 -18.48 8.47
CA ARG A 412 -18.46 -19.77 8.81
C ARG A 412 -18.80 -20.89 7.84
N SER A 413 -19.97 -20.85 7.21
CA SER A 413 -20.40 -21.84 6.23
C SER A 413 -19.96 -21.54 4.80
N SER A 414 -19.49 -20.31 4.54
CA SER A 414 -19.13 -19.88 3.20
C SER A 414 -17.85 -20.57 2.72
N THR A 415 -17.83 -20.91 1.43
CA THR A 415 -16.65 -21.45 0.74
C THR A 415 -15.88 -20.37 -0.02
N HIS A 416 -16.37 -19.13 -0.03
CA HIS A 416 -15.75 -18.04 -0.77
C HIS A 416 -14.49 -17.53 -0.07
N TYR A 417 -13.41 -17.32 -0.82
CA TYR A 417 -12.09 -17.03 -0.25
C TYR A 417 -12.01 -15.70 0.50
N SER A 418 -12.80 -14.69 0.11
CA SER A 418 -12.81 -13.37 0.74
C SER A 418 -13.30 -13.41 2.20
N VAL A 419 -14.05 -14.46 2.57
CA VAL A 419 -14.58 -14.64 3.92
C VAL A 419 -13.50 -14.86 4.97
N HIS A 420 -12.31 -15.33 4.57
CA HIS A 420 -11.16 -15.43 5.46
C HIS A 420 -10.67 -14.08 6.01
N HIS A 421 -11.02 -12.97 5.35
CA HIS A 421 -10.72 -11.61 5.82
C HIS A 421 -11.90 -10.99 6.57
N GLU A 422 -13.13 -11.21 6.09
CA GLU A 422 -14.32 -10.60 6.70
C GLU A 422 -14.71 -11.22 8.06
N LEU A 423 -14.62 -12.55 8.21
CA LEU A 423 -15.03 -13.20 9.46
C LEU A 423 -14.21 -12.73 10.68
N PRO A 424 -12.87 -12.69 10.64
CA PRO A 424 -12.08 -12.11 11.73
C PRO A 424 -12.42 -10.65 12.00
N ASP A 425 -12.60 -9.83 10.96
CA ASP A 425 -12.89 -8.40 11.11
C ASP A 425 -14.25 -8.16 11.80
N VAL A 426 -15.30 -8.89 11.41
CA VAL A 426 -16.62 -8.86 12.09
C VAL A 426 -16.50 -9.30 13.55
N LEU A 427 -15.74 -10.37 13.82
CA LEU A 427 -15.52 -10.84 15.20
C LEU A 427 -14.77 -9.80 16.05
N ILE A 428 -13.82 -9.06 15.46
CA ILE A 428 -13.11 -7.97 16.14
C ILE A 428 -14.05 -6.82 16.48
N ARG A 429 -14.87 -6.35 15.52
CA ARG A 429 -15.85 -5.27 15.76
C ARG A 429 -16.79 -5.57 16.92
N HIS A 430 -17.14 -6.83 17.11
CA HIS A 430 -17.99 -7.29 18.21
C HIS A 430 -17.24 -7.75 19.46
N GLY A 431 -15.94 -7.44 19.58
CA GLY A 431 -15.14 -7.74 20.78
C GLY A 431 -14.82 -9.23 21.00
N ARG A 432 -15.05 -10.08 20.00
CA ARG A 432 -14.82 -11.54 20.05
C ARG A 432 -13.40 -11.89 19.57
N LEU A 433 -12.39 -11.23 20.14
CA LEU A 433 -11.01 -11.22 19.65
C LEU A 433 -10.34 -12.60 19.64
N ALA A 434 -10.61 -13.44 20.64
CA ALA A 434 -10.11 -14.82 20.65
C ALA A 434 -10.72 -15.66 19.51
N ALA A 435 -12.04 -15.53 19.29
CA ALA A 435 -12.72 -16.22 18.20
C ALA A 435 -12.25 -15.73 16.82
N ALA A 436 -11.91 -14.43 16.70
CA ALA A 436 -11.34 -13.87 15.48
C ALA A 436 -10.01 -14.56 15.11
N LEU A 437 -9.12 -14.74 16.08
CA LEU A 437 -7.87 -15.48 15.89
C LEU A 437 -8.10 -16.96 15.55
N ASP A 438 -9.05 -17.60 16.23
CA ASP A 438 -9.37 -19.01 16.01
C ASP A 438 -10.01 -19.24 14.63
N ALA A 439 -10.69 -18.23 14.06
CA ALA A 439 -11.28 -18.28 12.72
C ALA A 439 -10.25 -18.18 11.59
N ILE A 440 -9.05 -17.66 11.87
CA ILE A 440 -7.98 -17.58 10.86
C ILE A 440 -7.37 -18.97 10.69
N PRO A 441 -7.22 -19.47 9.45
CA PRO A 441 -6.56 -20.76 9.21
C PRO A 441 -5.11 -20.79 9.73
N THR A 442 -4.68 -21.92 10.24
CA THR A 442 -3.27 -22.17 10.57
C THR A 442 -2.42 -22.22 9.29
N ILE A 443 -1.10 -22.05 9.42
CA ILE A 443 -0.16 -22.12 8.28
C ILE A 443 -0.33 -23.44 7.51
N ALA A 444 -0.49 -24.55 8.23
CA ALA A 444 -0.69 -25.88 7.63
C ALA A 444 -1.99 -25.94 6.81
N GLU A 445 -3.10 -25.42 7.35
CA GLU A 445 -4.39 -25.37 6.66
C GLU A 445 -4.35 -24.45 5.44
N SER A 446 -3.77 -23.25 5.57
CA SER A 446 -3.64 -22.31 4.45
C SER A 446 -2.81 -22.90 3.31
N ARG A 447 -1.73 -23.64 3.63
CA ARG A 447 -0.88 -24.30 2.64
C ARG A 447 -1.61 -25.44 1.94
N ALA A 448 -2.29 -26.29 2.69
CA ALA A 448 -3.11 -27.37 2.11
C ALA A 448 -4.19 -26.82 1.16
N ALA A 449 -4.88 -25.75 1.57
CA ALA A 449 -5.89 -25.08 0.73
C ALA A 449 -5.27 -24.44 -0.52
N SER A 450 -4.09 -23.83 -0.41
CA SER A 450 -3.38 -23.26 -1.57
C SER A 450 -2.94 -24.34 -2.56
N GLU A 451 -2.45 -25.48 -2.08
CA GLU A 451 -2.07 -26.61 -2.92
C GLU A 451 -3.29 -27.24 -3.61
N GLN A 452 -4.42 -27.34 -2.90
CA GLN A 452 -5.68 -27.81 -3.47
C GLN A 452 -6.16 -26.88 -4.60
N ARG A 453 -6.23 -25.56 -4.37
CA ARG A 453 -6.62 -24.58 -5.39
C ARG A 453 -5.69 -24.62 -6.61
N LYS A 454 -4.39 -24.84 -6.40
CA LYS A 454 -3.44 -25.00 -7.50
C LYS A 454 -3.78 -26.22 -8.35
N ARG A 455 -4.08 -27.37 -7.72
CA ARG A 455 -4.49 -28.60 -8.42
C ARG A 455 -5.82 -28.43 -9.16
N GLU A 456 -6.78 -27.74 -8.56
CA GLU A 456 -8.07 -27.44 -9.19
C GLU A 456 -7.89 -26.57 -10.43
N ARG A 457 -7.11 -25.48 -10.33
CA ARG A 457 -6.77 -24.62 -11.48
C ARG A 457 -6.01 -25.37 -12.58
N GLU A 458 -5.07 -26.24 -12.20
CA GLU A 458 -4.34 -27.08 -13.17
C GLU A 458 -5.28 -28.05 -13.88
N ARG A 459 -6.29 -28.59 -13.17
CA ARG A 459 -7.32 -29.46 -13.74
C ARG A 459 -8.26 -28.68 -14.66
N GLU A 460 -8.78 -27.54 -14.24
CA GLU A 460 -9.63 -26.67 -15.06
C GLU A 460 -8.90 -26.21 -16.34
N ALA A 461 -7.63 -25.81 -16.22
CA ALA A 461 -6.81 -25.45 -17.37
C ALA A 461 -6.55 -26.64 -18.32
N ALA A 462 -6.47 -27.87 -17.79
CA ALA A 462 -6.36 -29.08 -18.62
C ALA A 462 -7.69 -29.40 -19.33
N GLU A 463 -8.82 -29.33 -18.63
CA GLU A 463 -10.16 -29.53 -19.19
C GLU A 463 -10.48 -28.48 -20.27
N GLN A 464 -10.07 -27.22 -20.06
CA GLN A 464 -10.27 -26.15 -21.04
C GLN A 464 -9.36 -26.30 -22.27
N ARG A 465 -8.11 -26.76 -22.10
CA ARG A 465 -7.24 -27.10 -23.24
C ARG A 465 -7.78 -28.25 -24.08
N GLU A 466 -8.45 -29.22 -23.46
CA GLU A 466 -9.08 -30.34 -24.16
C GLU A 466 -10.34 -29.90 -24.93
N GLN A 467 -11.09 -28.94 -24.40
CA GLN A 467 -12.25 -28.34 -25.09
C GLN A 467 -11.84 -27.39 -26.22
N ASP A 468 -10.73 -26.68 -26.06
CA ASP A 468 -10.19 -25.73 -27.04
C ASP A 468 -9.25 -26.39 -28.07
N ASP A 469 -9.00 -27.71 -28.01
CA ASP A 469 -8.22 -28.44 -29.02
C ASP A 469 -9.12 -28.84 -30.22
N PRO A 470 -9.00 -28.16 -31.38
CA PRO A 470 -9.82 -28.45 -32.56
C PRO A 470 -9.53 -29.83 -33.18
N TRP A 471 -8.52 -30.57 -32.70
CA TRP A 471 -8.18 -31.91 -33.18
C TRP A 471 -8.65 -33.05 -32.27
N ALA A 472 -9.23 -32.77 -31.09
CA ALA A 472 -9.74 -33.79 -30.17
C ALA A 472 -11.04 -34.48 -30.64
N ALA A 473 -11.72 -33.94 -31.66
CA ALA A 473 -12.85 -34.61 -32.31
C ALA A 473 -12.36 -35.70 -33.27
N THR A 474 -11.94 -36.85 -32.75
CA THR A 474 -11.78 -38.09 -33.55
C THR A 474 -13.16 -38.67 -33.90
N GLY A 475 -13.92 -37.95 -34.73
CA GLY A 475 -15.04 -38.49 -35.49
C GLY A 475 -14.47 -39.18 -36.74
N GLY A 476 -14.54 -40.50 -36.78
CA GLY A 476 -13.86 -41.34 -37.76
C GLY A 476 -14.09 -40.96 -39.22
N PHE A 477 -13.02 -40.60 -39.92
CA PHE A 477 -12.96 -40.69 -41.38
C PHE A 477 -12.89 -42.17 -41.78
N SER A 478 -14.06 -42.78 -42.00
CA SER A 478 -14.15 -44.04 -42.73
C SER A 478 -13.92 -43.75 -44.21
N VAL A 479 -12.75 -44.09 -44.72
CA VAL A 479 -12.45 -44.06 -46.15
C VAL A 479 -12.95 -45.38 -46.75
N GLU A 480 -14.13 -45.39 -47.35
CA GLU A 480 -14.52 -46.47 -48.26
C GLU A 480 -13.76 -46.32 -49.59
N PRO A 481 -13.18 -47.40 -50.14
CA PRO A 481 -12.48 -47.34 -51.42
C PRO A 481 -13.48 -47.37 -52.59
N PRO A 482 -13.19 -46.68 -53.71
CA PRO A 482 -14.10 -46.63 -54.84
C PRO A 482 -14.08 -47.95 -55.62
N SER A 483 -15.28 -48.36 -56.06
CA SER A 483 -15.54 -49.52 -56.93
C SER A 483 -15.26 -49.24 -58.40
#